data_AF-A0A2S7PTJ0-F1
#
_entry.id   AF-A0A2S7PTJ0-F1
#
_cell.length_a   1.000
_cell.length_b   1.000
_cell.length_c   1.000
_cell.angle_alpha   90.00
_cell.angle_beta   90.00
_cell.angle_gamma   90.00
#
_symmetry.space_group_name_H-M   'P 1'
#
loop_
_entity.id
_entity.type
_entity.pdbx_description
1 polymer ?
#
loop_
_entity_poly.entity_id
_entity_poly.type
_entity_poly.pdbx_seq_one_letter_code
_entity_poly.pdbx_strand_id
1 'polypeptide(L)'
;MTATFDATPLSTVPANIPTLPAGTYQMPLTTPSAAQSSCILNTAENSAWSCSIPNTPLEMSVSEIQAPDELKNKEMIINYGNISMNFYPYGAQPPIISTAQVLMLVNDSEYPGRGPAWWFQMRYNKMVVLRKESLSVTSNSKRGYKTSQFMGRMGVAQVGEQPWFCYWNDTLLETFIYVNETSSSAAASTSSAAGATYTSGTNTYPSDVPTNTASGSQQSGDPSSGGSSRGSGGSSGGPKFLPPYPKIYKVVERRIPRGSQTVPAYCVAHNIQSDGSASPVLNSTGQPVTIYLNETEPTTVSPLADRSLTTTSLQERGDGADCGCVWLSS
;
A
#
# COMPACT_ATOMS: atom_id res chain seq x y z
N MET A 1 26.28 -1.30 -15.61
CA MET A 1 24.89 -0.87 -15.85
C MET A 1 23.97 -1.99 -15.39
N THR A 2 23.47 -1.91 -14.16
CA THR A 2 22.35 -2.75 -13.73
C THR A 2 21.10 -2.17 -14.37
N ALA A 3 20.63 -2.80 -15.45
CA ALA A 3 19.32 -2.50 -16.01
C ALA A 3 18.29 -2.71 -14.91
N THR A 4 17.61 -1.64 -14.54
CA THR A 4 16.45 -1.62 -13.65
C THR A 4 15.25 -1.98 -14.51
N PHE A 5 14.44 -2.95 -14.09
CA PHE A 5 13.52 -3.69 -14.97
C PHE A 5 12.68 -2.77 -15.87
N ASP A 6 12.11 -1.73 -15.26
CA ASP A 6 11.19 -0.81 -15.92
C ASP A 6 11.68 0.66 -15.86
N ALA A 7 12.96 0.85 -15.53
CA ALA A 7 13.59 2.17 -15.38
C ALA A 7 14.87 2.25 -16.22
N THR A 8 15.03 3.35 -16.96
CA THR A 8 16.25 3.65 -17.72
C THR A 8 16.93 4.88 -17.09
N PRO A 9 18.10 4.73 -16.46
CA PRO A 9 18.82 5.86 -15.86
C PRO A 9 19.11 6.97 -16.88
N LEU A 10 18.90 8.22 -16.48
CA LEU A 10 19.35 9.36 -17.26
C LEU A 10 20.85 9.60 -17.05
N SER A 11 21.53 10.11 -18.07
CA SER A 11 22.96 10.47 -18.01
C SER A 11 23.20 11.92 -17.60
N THR A 12 22.18 12.78 -17.70
CA THR A 12 22.22 14.20 -17.36
C THR A 12 20.84 14.67 -16.91
N VAL A 13 20.78 15.67 -16.04
CA VAL A 13 19.52 16.30 -15.63
C VAL A 13 18.93 17.07 -16.81
N PRO A 14 17.70 16.76 -17.28
CA PRO A 14 17.06 17.52 -18.35
C PRO A 14 16.85 18.98 -17.97
N ALA A 15 17.04 19.89 -18.93
CA ALA A 15 16.79 21.31 -18.73
C ALA A 15 15.31 21.54 -18.35
N ASN A 16 15.08 22.46 -17.40
CA ASN A 16 13.74 22.85 -16.92
C ASN A 16 12.94 21.72 -16.26
N ILE A 17 13.58 20.69 -15.71
CA ILE A 17 12.88 19.70 -14.90
C ILE A 17 12.23 20.38 -13.68
N PRO A 18 10.93 20.17 -13.40
CA PRO A 18 10.30 20.70 -12.21
C PRO A 18 10.95 20.15 -10.94
N THR A 19 11.09 20.99 -9.91
CA THR A 19 11.57 20.56 -8.60
C THR A 19 10.63 19.52 -7.99
N LEU A 20 11.21 18.46 -7.42
CA LEU A 20 10.47 17.48 -6.63
C LEU A 20 10.06 18.12 -5.28
N PRO A 21 8.77 18.21 -4.95
CA PRO A 21 8.32 18.79 -3.69
C PRO A 21 8.83 17.99 -2.48
N ALA A 22 9.61 18.63 -1.63
CA ALA A 22 10.10 18.05 -0.37
C ALA A 22 9.09 18.28 0.76
N GLY A 23 9.08 17.37 1.73
CA GLY A 23 8.16 17.39 2.87
C GLY A 23 7.55 16.02 3.16
N THR A 24 6.60 16.00 4.08
CA THR A 24 5.86 14.79 4.48
C THR A 24 4.41 14.91 4.02
N TYR A 25 3.92 13.88 3.35
CA TYR A 25 2.65 13.87 2.66
C TYR A 25 1.92 12.54 2.86
N GLN A 26 0.59 12.59 2.80
CA GLN A 26 -0.20 11.36 2.76
C GLN A 26 0.00 10.65 1.42
N MET A 27 0.19 9.33 1.48
CA MET A 27 0.42 8.47 0.32
C MET A 27 -0.52 7.25 0.34
N PRO A 28 -1.82 7.41 -0.01
CA PRO A 28 -2.73 6.28 -0.03
C PRO A 28 -2.37 5.30 -1.17
N LEU A 29 -2.26 4.01 -0.83
CA LEU A 29 -2.06 2.90 -1.77
C LEU A 29 -3.25 1.93 -1.77
N THR A 30 -4.47 2.44 -1.61
CA THR A 30 -5.63 1.60 -1.28
C THR A 30 -6.15 0.74 -2.45
N THR A 31 -6.27 1.35 -3.62
CA THR A 31 -6.82 0.71 -4.82
C THR A 31 -5.72 0.51 -5.86
N PRO A 32 -5.38 -0.74 -6.20
CA PRO A 32 -4.40 -1.00 -7.26
C PRO A 32 -4.99 -0.67 -8.62
N SER A 33 -4.17 -0.07 -9.48
CA SER A 33 -4.44 0.12 -10.91
C SER A 33 -4.30 -1.20 -11.68
N ALA A 34 -3.37 -2.06 -11.26
CA ALA A 34 -3.22 -3.42 -11.79
C ALA A 34 -2.87 -4.41 -10.67
N ALA A 35 -3.37 -5.64 -10.77
CA ALA A 35 -3.10 -6.71 -9.82
C ALA A 35 -3.06 -8.06 -10.54
N GLN A 36 -1.99 -8.82 -10.32
CA GLN A 36 -1.79 -10.17 -10.84
C GLN A 36 -1.40 -11.11 -9.71
N SER A 37 -2.01 -12.30 -9.66
CA SER A 37 -1.72 -13.35 -8.68
C SER A 37 -1.50 -14.71 -9.34
N SER A 38 -1.16 -14.73 -10.64
CA SER A 38 -1.04 -15.95 -11.45
C SER A 38 0.20 -16.76 -11.14
N CYS A 39 1.13 -16.24 -10.33
CA CYS A 39 2.25 -17.02 -9.83
C CYS A 39 1.82 -18.14 -8.85
N ILE A 40 0.64 -18.04 -8.21
CA ILE A 40 0.14 -19.07 -7.28
C ILE A 40 -0.54 -20.18 -8.08
N LEU A 41 -0.04 -21.41 -7.95
CA LEU A 41 -0.55 -22.57 -8.68
C LEU A 41 -1.91 -23.05 -8.15
N ASN A 42 -2.10 -23.01 -6.83
CA ASN A 42 -3.38 -23.37 -6.22
C ASN A 42 -4.29 -22.14 -6.18
N THR A 43 -5.28 -22.09 -7.07
CA THR A 43 -6.22 -20.95 -7.12
C THR A 43 -7.00 -20.69 -5.82
N ALA A 44 -7.13 -21.69 -4.93
CA ALA A 44 -7.73 -21.51 -3.60
C ALA A 44 -6.85 -20.63 -2.68
N GLU A 45 -5.55 -20.52 -2.97
CA GLU A 45 -4.57 -19.75 -2.21
C GLU A 45 -4.31 -18.37 -2.82
N ASN A 46 -4.96 -18.00 -3.94
CA ASN A 46 -4.71 -16.73 -4.64
C ASN A 46 -4.82 -15.50 -3.74
N SER A 47 -5.67 -15.56 -2.69
CA SER A 47 -5.80 -14.47 -1.72
C SER A 47 -4.52 -14.17 -0.94
N ALA A 48 -3.58 -15.13 -0.85
CA ALA A 48 -2.27 -14.94 -0.24
C ALA A 48 -1.42 -13.89 -0.97
N TRP A 49 -1.71 -13.60 -2.24
CA TRP A 49 -1.21 -12.44 -2.96
C TRP A 49 -2.33 -11.41 -3.17
N SER A 50 -2.47 -10.48 -2.23
CA SER A 50 -3.41 -9.35 -2.35
C SER A 50 -2.68 -8.06 -2.71
N CYS A 51 -3.35 -7.22 -3.49
CA CYS A 51 -2.96 -5.84 -3.80
C CYS A 51 -3.90 -4.80 -3.14
N SER A 52 -4.88 -5.25 -2.38
CA SER A 52 -5.77 -4.34 -1.64
C SER A 52 -5.11 -4.00 -0.32
N ILE A 53 -4.65 -2.76 -0.20
CA ILE A 53 -4.11 -2.21 1.05
C ILE A 53 -5.24 -1.47 1.76
N PRO A 54 -5.57 -1.82 3.01
CA PRO A 54 -6.57 -1.09 3.78
C PRO A 54 -6.18 0.38 3.97
N ASN A 55 -7.16 1.25 4.23
CA ASN A 55 -6.87 2.65 4.50
C ASN A 55 -6.01 2.75 5.77
N THR A 56 -4.75 3.11 5.58
CA THR A 56 -3.72 3.24 6.62
C THR A 56 -3.15 4.66 6.58
N PRO A 57 -2.57 5.15 7.69
CA PRO A 57 -1.92 6.46 7.72
C PRO A 57 -0.55 6.38 7.05
N LEU A 58 -0.48 5.85 5.82
CA LEU A 58 0.77 5.71 5.08
C LEU A 58 1.24 7.11 4.62
N GLU A 59 2.49 7.41 4.91
CA GLU A 59 3.12 8.70 4.64
C GLU A 59 4.33 8.50 3.75
N MET A 60 4.52 9.44 2.83
CA MET A 60 5.75 9.63 2.08
C MET A 60 6.48 10.85 2.64
N SER A 61 7.75 10.70 2.97
CA SER A 61 8.62 11.85 3.24
C SER A 61 9.73 11.93 2.19
N VAL A 62 9.90 13.11 1.60
CA VAL A 62 10.91 13.41 0.57
C VAL A 62 11.83 14.51 1.09
N SER A 63 13.14 14.29 0.98
CA SER A 63 14.18 15.26 1.39
C SER A 63 15.26 15.40 0.31
N GLU A 64 15.96 16.52 0.35
CA GLU A 64 17.19 16.71 -0.43
C GLU A 64 18.40 16.22 0.37
N ILE A 65 19.37 15.64 -0.31
CA ILE A 65 20.63 15.21 0.28
C ILE A 65 21.79 15.93 -0.41
N GLN A 66 22.85 16.20 0.36
CA GLN A 66 24.10 16.72 -0.21
C GLN A 66 24.81 15.59 -0.96
N ALA A 67 24.53 15.48 -2.25
CA ALA A 67 25.18 14.54 -3.15
C ALA A 67 25.90 15.30 -4.28
N PRO A 68 27.10 14.84 -4.70
CA PRO A 68 27.81 15.43 -5.84
C PRO A 68 27.11 15.17 -7.18
N ASP A 69 26.24 14.15 -7.23
CA ASP A 69 25.49 13.76 -8.42
C ASP A 69 24.07 14.35 -8.34
N GLU A 70 23.77 15.33 -9.20
CA GLU A 70 22.44 15.94 -9.29
C GLU A 70 21.35 14.95 -9.73
N LEU A 71 21.73 13.81 -10.33
CA LEU A 71 20.79 12.74 -10.66
C LEU A 71 20.40 11.91 -9.42
N LYS A 72 21.05 12.14 -8.27
CA LYS A 72 20.87 11.39 -7.01
C LYS A 72 20.94 12.26 -5.75
N ASN A 73 20.37 13.46 -5.82
CA ASN A 73 20.41 14.44 -4.74
C ASN A 73 19.14 14.48 -3.87
N LYS A 74 18.32 13.43 -3.93
CA LYS A 74 17.08 13.32 -3.15
C LYS A 74 16.96 11.93 -2.53
N GLU A 75 16.21 11.83 -1.46
CA GLU A 75 15.85 10.57 -0.83
C GLU A 75 14.37 10.56 -0.45
N MET A 76 13.80 9.37 -0.28
CA MET A 76 12.45 9.22 0.24
C MET A 76 12.31 8.05 1.19
N ILE A 77 11.34 8.15 2.10
CA ILE A 77 10.94 7.07 2.99
C ILE A 77 9.42 6.94 2.99
N ILE A 78 8.93 5.70 3.11
CA ILE A 78 7.51 5.36 3.20
C ILE A 78 7.29 4.68 4.54
N ASN A 79 6.49 5.28 5.43
CA ASN A 79 6.21 4.73 6.77
C ASN A 79 4.88 5.27 7.35
N TYR A 80 4.63 5.03 8.65
CA TYR A 80 3.47 5.57 9.37
C TYR A 80 3.79 6.83 10.19
N GLY A 81 4.91 7.50 9.91
CA GLY A 81 5.39 8.63 10.71
C GLY A 81 5.58 8.25 12.17
N ASN A 82 4.87 8.94 13.06
CA ASN A 82 4.86 8.68 14.51
C ASN A 82 3.72 7.75 14.96
N ILE A 83 2.92 7.22 14.03
CA ILE A 83 1.76 6.39 14.33
C ILE A 83 2.22 4.93 14.41
N SER A 84 1.93 4.29 15.55
CA SER A 84 2.06 2.85 15.69
C SER A 84 0.69 2.19 15.52
N MET A 85 0.62 1.13 14.70
CA MET A 85 -0.59 0.33 14.55
C MET A 85 -0.45 -0.96 15.38
N ASN A 86 -1.28 -1.08 16.41
CA ASN A 86 -1.37 -2.29 17.26
C ASN A 86 -2.53 -3.20 16.84
N PHE A 87 -2.83 -3.22 15.55
CA PHE A 87 -3.90 -4.02 14.98
C PHE A 87 -3.53 -4.44 13.55
N TYR A 88 -4.18 -5.50 13.05
CA TYR A 88 -3.84 -6.11 11.77
C TYR A 88 -5.02 -6.07 10.80
N PRO A 89 -5.11 -5.04 9.94
CA PRO A 89 -6.09 -4.99 8.86
C PRO A 89 -5.97 -6.19 7.92
N TYR A 90 -7.10 -6.80 7.57
CA TYR A 90 -7.17 -7.83 6.54
C TYR A 90 -6.86 -7.22 5.16
N GLY A 91 -5.93 -7.84 4.43
CA GLY A 91 -5.42 -7.35 3.16
C GLY A 91 -3.90 -7.27 3.13
N ALA A 92 -3.38 -6.67 2.06
CA ALA A 92 -1.96 -6.38 1.95
C ALA A 92 -1.57 -5.31 2.96
N GLN A 93 -0.48 -5.53 3.69
CA GLN A 93 0.12 -4.47 4.47
C GLN A 93 0.96 -3.58 3.55
N PRO A 94 0.96 -2.26 3.75
CA PRO A 94 1.73 -1.36 2.91
C PRO A 94 3.24 -1.59 3.08
N PRO A 95 4.05 -1.24 2.07
CA PRO A 95 5.50 -1.34 2.13
C PRO A 95 6.08 -0.28 3.07
N ILE A 96 6.27 -0.64 4.35
CA ILE A 96 6.96 0.21 5.34
C ILE A 96 8.47 0.02 5.20
N ILE A 97 9.18 1.12 4.95
CA ILE A 97 10.62 1.15 4.72
C ILE A 97 11.30 1.76 5.95
N SER A 98 12.32 1.09 6.47
CA SER A 98 13.05 1.52 7.69
C SER A 98 14.19 2.51 7.43
N THR A 99 14.69 2.58 6.19
CA THR A 99 15.82 3.43 5.79
C THR A 99 15.43 4.25 4.57
N ALA A 100 15.71 5.55 4.58
CA ALA A 100 15.48 6.40 3.42
C ALA A 100 16.24 5.88 2.19
N GLN A 101 15.56 5.86 1.05
CA GLN A 101 16.10 5.38 -0.23
C GLN A 101 16.50 6.57 -1.09
N VAL A 102 17.75 6.58 -1.54
CA VAL A 102 18.24 7.60 -2.49
C VAL A 102 17.51 7.43 -3.82
N LEU A 103 16.92 8.51 -4.30
CA LEU A 103 16.23 8.58 -5.57
C LEU A 103 17.23 8.79 -6.70
N MET A 104 16.99 8.14 -7.83
CA MET A 104 17.71 8.34 -9.07
C MET A 104 16.75 8.89 -10.13
N LEU A 105 17.22 9.82 -10.95
CA LEU A 105 16.45 10.31 -12.08
C LEU A 105 16.50 9.33 -13.25
N VAL A 106 15.33 8.84 -13.68
CA VAL A 106 15.17 7.80 -14.71
C VAL A 106 14.07 8.16 -15.70
N ASN A 107 14.01 7.42 -16.81
CA ASN A 107 12.82 7.32 -17.65
C ASN A 107 12.10 6.00 -17.35
N ASP A 108 10.79 6.05 -17.15
CA ASP A 108 9.95 4.86 -16.99
C ASP A 108 9.68 4.25 -18.37
N SER A 109 10.10 3.00 -18.59
CA SER A 109 9.91 2.34 -19.89
C SER A 109 8.47 1.91 -20.14
N GLU A 110 7.65 1.77 -19.09
CA GLU A 110 6.24 1.41 -19.20
C GLU A 110 5.37 2.65 -19.51
N TYR A 111 5.74 3.80 -18.93
CA TYR A 111 5.04 5.07 -19.15
C TYR A 111 5.99 6.17 -19.68
N PRO A 112 6.63 5.99 -20.85
CA PRO A 112 7.63 6.94 -21.36
C PRO A 112 7.05 8.33 -21.68
N GLY A 113 5.73 8.41 -21.93
CA GLY A 113 5.04 9.68 -22.19
C GLY A 113 4.91 10.61 -20.99
N ARG A 114 5.17 10.12 -19.76
CA ARG A 114 5.09 10.92 -18.52
C ARG A 114 6.36 11.75 -18.25
N GLY A 115 7.42 11.51 -19.03
CA GLY A 115 8.71 12.15 -18.90
C GLY A 115 9.55 11.61 -17.73
N PRO A 116 10.62 12.32 -17.35
CA PRO A 116 11.52 11.90 -16.28
C PRO A 116 10.80 11.68 -14.95
N ALA A 117 11.23 10.66 -14.22
CA ALA A 117 10.73 10.33 -12.90
C ALA A 117 11.88 10.18 -11.90
N TRP A 118 11.64 10.60 -10.65
CA TRP A 118 12.50 10.20 -9.54
C TRP A 118 12.12 8.81 -9.10
N TRP A 119 13.11 7.94 -8.96
CA TRP A 119 12.87 6.52 -8.80
C TRP A 119 13.80 5.87 -7.79
N PHE A 120 13.30 4.87 -7.09
CA PHE A 120 14.13 3.92 -6.36
C PHE A 120 13.58 2.51 -6.52
N GLN A 121 14.44 1.54 -6.25
CA GLN A 121 14.10 0.12 -6.17
C GLN A 121 14.75 -0.51 -4.95
N MET A 122 14.01 -1.37 -4.28
CA MET A 122 14.52 -2.18 -3.18
C MET A 122 13.83 -3.53 -3.11
N ARG A 123 14.40 -4.44 -2.32
CA ARG A 123 13.71 -5.68 -1.90
C ARG A 123 13.10 -5.46 -0.52
N TYR A 124 11.91 -6.01 -0.31
CA TYR A 124 11.24 -5.99 0.98
C TYR A 124 10.39 -7.25 1.18
N ASN A 125 9.95 -7.48 2.41
CA ASN A 125 9.09 -8.61 2.74
C ASN A 125 7.64 -8.16 2.72
N LYS A 126 6.91 -8.57 1.67
CA LYS A 126 5.47 -8.31 1.58
C LYS A 126 4.73 -9.20 2.57
N MET A 127 3.72 -8.63 3.21
CA MET A 127 2.85 -9.35 4.14
C MET A 127 1.37 -9.14 3.79
N VAL A 128 0.60 -10.23 3.82
CA VAL A 128 -0.85 -10.22 3.60
C VAL A 128 -1.54 -10.89 4.78
N VAL A 129 -2.48 -10.19 5.41
CA VAL A 129 -3.29 -10.72 6.51
C VAL A 129 -4.60 -11.23 5.95
N LEU A 130 -4.90 -12.51 6.16
CA LEU A 130 -6.12 -13.17 5.70
C LEU A 130 -6.93 -13.73 6.85
N ARG A 131 -8.23 -13.87 6.63
CA ARG A 131 -9.11 -14.58 7.56
C ARG A 131 -8.77 -16.07 7.55
N LYS A 132 -9.07 -16.75 8.65
CA LYS A 132 -8.78 -18.19 8.82
C LYS A 132 -9.34 -19.03 7.68
N GLU A 133 -10.55 -18.70 7.23
CA GLU A 133 -11.30 -19.37 6.17
C GLU A 133 -10.80 -19.09 4.74
N SER A 134 -9.92 -18.10 4.54
CA SER A 134 -9.48 -17.69 3.20
C SER A 134 -8.61 -18.72 2.47
N LEU A 135 -8.02 -19.67 3.19
CA LEU A 135 -7.16 -20.72 2.64
C LEU A 135 -7.77 -22.14 2.77
N SER A 136 -9.04 -22.26 3.18
CA SER A 136 -9.70 -23.56 3.38
C SER A 136 -10.27 -24.13 2.08
N VAL A 137 -9.94 -25.39 1.78
CA VAL A 137 -10.19 -26.08 0.49
C VAL A 137 -11.66 -26.54 0.28
N THR A 138 -12.57 -26.32 1.23
CA THR A 138 -13.98 -26.70 1.06
C THR A 138 -14.75 -25.71 0.18
N SER A 139 -14.61 -25.94 -1.13
CA SER A 139 -15.66 -25.92 -2.17
C SER A 139 -16.79 -24.87 -2.10
N ASN A 140 -16.92 -24.13 -3.20
CA ASN A 140 -18.16 -23.50 -3.69
C ASN A 140 -18.68 -22.21 -3.05
N SER A 141 -17.82 -21.30 -2.58
CA SER A 141 -18.25 -19.89 -2.51
C SER A 141 -18.08 -19.22 -3.89
N LYS A 142 -19.00 -19.50 -4.82
CA LYS A 142 -19.30 -18.62 -5.97
C LYS A 142 -20.00 -17.33 -5.50
N ARG A 143 -19.49 -16.69 -4.46
CA ARG A 143 -19.79 -15.29 -4.17
C ARG A 143 -18.47 -14.56 -4.24
N GLY A 144 -18.24 -13.90 -5.38
CA GLY A 144 -17.32 -12.77 -5.41
C GLY A 144 -17.67 -11.91 -4.21
N TYR A 145 -16.71 -11.79 -3.29
CA TYR A 145 -16.85 -10.91 -2.14
C TYR A 145 -17.12 -9.53 -2.73
N LYS A 146 -18.36 -9.07 -2.62
CA LYS A 146 -18.69 -7.70 -2.98
C LYS A 146 -17.80 -6.84 -2.10
N THR A 147 -17.03 -5.96 -2.75
CA THR A 147 -16.22 -4.90 -2.11
C THR A 147 -17.00 -4.13 -1.02
N SER A 148 -18.33 -4.18 -1.05
CA SER A 148 -19.24 -3.60 -0.05
C SER A 148 -19.28 -4.30 1.33
N GLN A 149 -18.76 -5.52 1.50
CA GLN A 149 -18.77 -6.21 2.79
C GLN A 149 -17.47 -6.02 3.61
N PHE A 150 -16.52 -5.23 3.09
CA PHE A 150 -15.36 -4.77 3.85
C PHE A 150 -15.76 -3.80 4.99
N MET A 151 -16.93 -3.15 4.88
CA MET A 151 -17.44 -2.19 5.87
C MET A 151 -18.34 -2.79 6.97
N GLY A 152 -18.58 -4.11 6.97
CA GLY A 152 -19.57 -4.74 7.87
C GLY A 152 -19.01 -5.45 9.12
N ARG A 153 -17.70 -5.67 9.21
CA ARG A 153 -17.01 -6.30 10.36
C ARG A 153 -15.57 -5.81 10.42
N MET A 154 -15.34 -4.63 10.99
CA MET A 154 -14.09 -3.97 11.40
C MET A 154 -12.81 -4.11 10.53
N GLY A 155 -12.82 -4.71 9.34
CA GLY A 155 -11.68 -4.80 8.41
C GLY A 155 -10.37 -5.35 8.97
N VAL A 156 -10.34 -5.79 10.23
CA VAL A 156 -9.16 -5.96 11.08
C VAL A 156 -9.33 -7.22 11.91
N ALA A 157 -8.24 -7.97 12.08
CA ALA A 157 -8.21 -9.16 12.92
C ALA A 157 -8.49 -8.82 14.39
N GLN A 158 -9.45 -9.52 14.99
CA GLN A 158 -9.92 -9.28 16.35
C GLN A 158 -9.20 -10.19 17.36
N VAL A 159 -9.20 -9.78 18.63
CA VAL A 159 -8.67 -10.59 19.74
C VAL A 159 -9.34 -11.97 19.76
N GLY A 160 -8.52 -13.02 19.87
CA GLY A 160 -8.95 -14.41 19.83
C GLY A 160 -9.21 -14.98 18.44
N GLU A 161 -9.18 -14.16 17.38
CA GLU A 161 -9.15 -14.67 16.01
C GLU A 161 -7.79 -15.28 15.68
N GLN A 162 -7.81 -16.20 14.71
CA GLN A 162 -6.61 -16.87 14.21
C GLN A 162 -6.37 -16.59 12.71
N PRO A 163 -6.03 -15.35 12.32
CA PRO A 163 -5.74 -15.01 10.94
C PRO A 163 -4.49 -15.73 10.40
N TRP A 164 -4.41 -15.81 9.06
CA TRP A 164 -3.19 -16.21 8.36
C TRP A 164 -2.37 -14.98 8.02
N PHE A 165 -1.08 -15.00 8.35
CA PHE A 165 -0.12 -13.99 7.91
C PHE A 165 0.73 -14.64 6.82
N CYS A 166 0.54 -14.20 5.58
CA CYS A 166 1.23 -14.71 4.40
C CYS A 166 2.42 -13.81 4.06
N TYR A 167 3.59 -14.41 3.98
CA TYR A 167 4.87 -13.74 3.79
C TYR A 167 5.46 -14.06 2.42
N TRP A 168 5.88 -13.00 1.73
CA TRP A 168 6.57 -13.06 0.45
C TRP A 168 7.89 -12.32 0.58
N ASN A 169 8.90 -13.08 1.01
CA ASN A 169 10.24 -12.57 1.23
C ASN A 169 10.91 -12.21 -0.09
N ASP A 170 11.72 -11.16 -0.09
CA ASP A 170 12.43 -10.67 -1.30
C ASP A 170 11.48 -10.27 -2.44
N THR A 171 10.36 -9.64 -2.11
CA THR A 171 9.50 -8.99 -3.10
C THR A 171 10.18 -7.70 -3.57
N LEU A 172 10.15 -7.43 -4.87
CA LEU A 172 10.70 -6.20 -5.43
C LEU A 172 9.69 -5.07 -5.27
N LEU A 173 10.15 -3.92 -4.78
CA LEU A 173 9.42 -2.68 -4.71
C LEU A 173 10.12 -1.65 -5.60
N GLU A 174 9.38 -1.03 -6.50
CA GLU A 174 9.81 0.09 -7.32
C GLU A 174 8.85 1.26 -7.09
N THR A 175 9.37 2.47 -6.98
CA THR A 175 8.55 3.68 -6.90
C THR A 175 9.06 4.69 -7.90
N PHE A 176 8.13 5.30 -8.65
CA PHE A 176 8.37 6.37 -9.59
C PHE A 176 7.58 7.59 -9.17
N ILE A 177 8.19 8.77 -9.24
CA ILE A 177 7.52 10.05 -9.02
C ILE A 177 7.68 10.91 -10.28
N TYR A 178 6.58 11.13 -11.01
CA TYR A 178 6.59 11.89 -12.27
C TYR A 178 6.47 13.38 -11.96
N VAL A 179 7.58 14.11 -12.15
CA VAL A 179 7.66 15.53 -11.78
C VAL A 179 6.86 16.46 -12.68
N ASN A 180 6.59 16.02 -13.92
CA ASN A 180 5.85 16.80 -14.92
C ASN A 180 4.34 16.77 -14.71
N GLU A 181 3.83 15.87 -13.87
CA GLU A 181 2.41 15.68 -13.65
C GLU A 181 2.00 16.04 -12.23
N THR A 182 0.87 16.73 -12.11
CA THR A 182 0.31 17.13 -10.81
C THR A 182 -0.83 16.19 -10.46
N SER A 183 -0.84 15.71 -9.21
CA SER A 183 -1.94 14.87 -8.71
C SER A 183 -3.21 15.69 -8.56
N SER A 184 -4.35 15.12 -9.00
CA SER A 184 -5.69 15.68 -8.76
C SER A 184 -6.02 15.79 -7.27
N SER A 185 -5.45 14.93 -6.43
CA SER A 185 -5.59 14.97 -4.97
C SER A 185 -5.02 16.27 -4.38
N ALA A 186 -3.90 16.76 -4.93
CA ALA A 186 -3.35 18.05 -4.52
C ALA A 186 -4.11 19.23 -5.09
N ALA A 187 -4.66 19.14 -6.31
CA ALA A 187 -5.53 20.17 -6.86
C ALA A 187 -6.81 20.39 -6.01
N ALA A 188 -7.37 19.33 -5.45
CA ALA A 188 -8.49 19.39 -4.49
C ALA A 188 -8.10 19.97 -3.12
N SER A 189 -6.81 19.94 -2.78
CA SER A 189 -6.28 20.50 -1.53
C SER A 189 -6.03 22.01 -1.63
N THR A 190 -5.67 22.51 -2.81
CA THR A 190 -5.45 23.95 -3.04
C THR A 190 -6.75 24.76 -2.96
N SER A 191 -7.92 24.15 -3.17
CA SER A 191 -9.23 24.79 -2.95
C SER A 191 -9.65 24.84 -1.48
N SER A 192 -8.94 24.15 -0.58
CA SER A 192 -9.21 24.10 0.87
C SER A 192 -8.08 24.62 1.76
N ALA A 193 -6.88 24.86 1.22
CA ALA A 193 -5.70 25.30 1.96
C ALA A 193 -5.40 26.81 1.82
N ALA A 194 -6.32 27.67 2.26
CA ALA A 194 -5.99 29.05 2.61
C ALA A 194 -5.78 29.16 4.13
N GLY A 195 -4.54 28.94 4.58
CA GLY A 195 -4.06 29.35 5.91
C GLY A 195 -3.91 28.23 6.94
N ALA A 196 -2.72 27.64 7.03
CA ALA A 196 -2.23 27.06 8.29
C ALA A 196 -0.70 26.99 8.30
N THR A 197 -0.07 27.86 9.09
CA THR A 197 1.34 27.82 9.43
C THR A 197 1.59 26.65 10.40
N TYR A 198 2.62 25.84 10.13
CA TYR A 198 2.97 24.66 10.93
C TYR A 198 3.78 25.04 12.19
N THR A 199 3.29 24.63 13.36
CA THR A 199 4.10 24.36 14.56
C THR A 199 3.85 22.94 15.00
N SER A 200 4.94 22.19 15.17
CA SER A 200 4.97 20.77 15.52
C SER A 200 4.29 20.51 16.86
N GLY A 201 3.31 19.59 16.87
CA GLY A 201 2.61 19.14 18.07
C GLY A 201 2.36 17.63 17.97
N THR A 202 2.75 16.91 19.01
CA THR A 202 2.54 15.47 19.21
C THR A 202 1.05 15.14 19.31
N ASN A 203 0.48 14.51 18.28
CA ASN A 203 -0.87 13.95 18.34
C ASN A 203 -0.81 12.47 18.74
N THR A 204 -1.31 12.16 19.93
CA THR A 204 -1.67 10.80 20.36
C THR A 204 -3.02 10.41 19.78
N TYR A 205 -3.06 9.34 19.00
CA TYR A 205 -4.30 8.72 18.53
C TYR A 205 -4.91 7.89 19.68
N PRO A 206 -6.21 8.04 20.04
CA PRO A 206 -6.83 7.16 21.02
C PRO A 206 -7.03 5.75 20.41
N SER A 207 -6.43 4.74 21.05
CA SER A 207 -6.76 3.32 20.81
C SER A 207 -8.00 2.96 21.60
N ASP A 208 -9.18 3.24 21.06
CA ASP A 208 -10.43 2.74 21.63
C ASP A 208 -10.89 1.50 20.87
N VAL A 209 -10.68 0.34 21.50
CA VAL A 209 -11.28 -0.94 21.14
C VAL A 209 -12.74 -0.93 21.65
N PRO A 210 -13.77 -1.00 20.79
CA PRO A 210 -15.15 -0.99 21.28
C PRO A 210 -15.50 -2.36 21.88
N THR A 211 -15.67 -2.41 23.19
CA THR A 211 -16.23 -3.57 23.89
C THR A 211 -17.76 -3.41 23.92
N ASN A 212 -18.49 -4.17 23.10
CA ASN A 212 -19.96 -4.14 23.07
C ASN A 212 -20.54 -4.92 24.26
N THR A 213 -21.15 -4.20 25.21
CA THR A 213 -22.15 -4.76 26.14
C THR A 213 -23.50 -4.13 25.83
N ALA A 214 -24.53 -4.98 25.65
CA ALA A 214 -25.85 -4.60 25.18
C ALA A 214 -26.76 -4.01 26.28
N SER A 215 -27.40 -2.87 25.99
CA SER A 215 -28.74 -2.43 26.39
C SER A 215 -28.88 -0.98 25.86
N GLY A 216 -29.87 -0.51 25.10
CA GLY A 216 -31.28 -0.84 25.05
C GLY A 216 -32.10 0.37 25.52
N SER A 217 -32.37 1.36 24.66
CA SER A 217 -33.64 2.13 24.64
C SER A 217 -33.65 3.26 23.60
N GLN A 218 -34.83 3.44 23.02
CA GLN A 218 -35.31 4.36 22.00
C GLN A 218 -35.15 5.85 22.35
N GLN A 219 -35.07 6.76 21.36
CA GLN A 219 -36.12 7.74 21.05
C GLN A 219 -35.78 8.63 19.83
N SER A 220 -36.84 8.94 19.08
CA SER A 220 -37.01 9.64 17.80
C SER A 220 -37.03 11.17 17.88
N GLY A 221 -36.61 11.87 16.81
CA GLY A 221 -37.02 13.26 16.52
C GLY A 221 -36.18 14.03 15.49
N ASP A 222 -36.74 14.27 14.30
CA ASP A 222 -36.48 15.37 13.35
C ASP A 222 -37.86 16.10 13.19
N PRO A 223 -38.05 17.37 12.73
CA PRO A 223 -37.18 18.14 11.83
C PRO A 223 -37.08 19.68 11.96
N SER A 224 -36.17 20.23 11.14
CA SER A 224 -36.27 21.49 10.35
C SER A 224 -35.55 22.79 10.81
N SER A 225 -34.70 23.26 9.88
CA SER A 225 -34.41 24.63 9.42
C SER A 225 -34.44 25.83 10.38
N GLY A 226 -33.28 26.49 10.50
CA GLY A 226 -33.17 27.87 10.94
C GLY A 226 -31.75 28.42 10.71
N GLY A 227 -31.56 29.12 9.59
CA GLY A 227 -30.33 29.87 9.35
C GLY A 227 -30.20 31.04 10.32
N SER A 228 -29.04 31.20 10.93
CA SER A 228 -28.63 32.43 11.61
C SER A 228 -27.12 32.55 11.61
N SER A 229 -26.64 33.48 10.81
CA SER A 229 -25.30 34.03 10.83
C SER A 229 -25.03 34.70 12.16
N ARG A 230 -23.93 34.32 12.82
CA ARG A 230 -23.10 35.20 13.66
C ARG A 230 -21.82 34.46 14.03
N GLY A 231 -20.70 35.10 13.73
CA GLY A 231 -19.37 34.57 13.97
C GLY A 231 -19.13 34.30 15.45
N SER A 232 -18.33 33.27 15.70
CA SER A 232 -17.50 33.20 16.88
C SER A 232 -16.27 32.37 16.54
N GLY A 233 -15.11 32.99 16.70
CA GLY A 233 -13.82 32.31 16.60
C GLY A 233 -13.77 31.22 17.65
N GLY A 234 -13.84 29.97 17.20
CA GLY A 234 -13.54 28.79 17.98
C GLY A 234 -12.66 27.92 17.10
N SER A 235 -11.36 27.90 17.38
CA SER A 235 -10.44 26.94 16.79
C SER A 235 -10.83 25.56 17.31
N SER A 236 -11.75 24.91 16.61
CA SER A 236 -12.00 23.49 16.79
C SER A 236 -10.78 22.77 16.23
N GLY A 237 -9.92 22.30 17.14
CA GLY A 237 -8.77 21.45 16.86
C GLY A 237 -9.23 20.11 16.29
N GLY A 238 -9.72 20.12 15.05
CA GLY A 238 -9.93 18.93 14.27
C GLY A 238 -8.60 18.23 13.97
N PRO A 239 -8.61 16.92 13.72
CA PRO A 239 -7.41 16.20 13.31
C PRO A 239 -6.81 16.86 12.07
N LYS A 240 -5.55 17.30 12.18
CA LYS A 240 -4.78 17.82 11.05
C LYS A 240 -4.31 16.62 10.23
N PHE A 241 -4.92 16.41 9.07
CA PHE A 241 -4.48 15.40 8.11
C PHE A 241 -3.31 15.95 7.29
N LEU A 242 -2.34 15.10 6.98
CA LEU A 242 -1.29 15.46 6.03
C LEU A 242 -1.89 15.74 4.66
N PRO A 243 -1.39 16.74 3.92
CA PRO A 243 -1.82 16.96 2.55
C PRO A 243 -1.39 15.77 1.66
N PRO A 244 -2.15 15.44 0.61
CA PRO A 244 -1.74 14.46 -0.37
C PRO A 244 -0.50 14.94 -1.12
N TYR A 245 0.31 13.99 -1.59
CA TYR A 245 1.51 14.31 -2.36
C TYR A 245 1.15 15.00 -3.69
N PRO A 246 1.81 16.12 -4.06
CA PRO A 246 1.37 16.95 -5.19
C PRO A 246 1.73 16.43 -6.58
N LYS A 247 2.56 15.40 -6.70
CA LYS A 247 2.95 14.80 -7.98
C LYS A 247 2.36 13.42 -8.13
N ILE A 248 2.15 13.02 -9.38
CA ILE A 248 1.75 11.64 -9.65
C ILE A 248 2.92 10.71 -9.29
N TYR A 249 2.60 9.63 -8.58
CA TYR A 249 3.53 8.56 -8.26
C TYR A 249 2.96 7.20 -8.68
N LYS A 250 3.86 6.29 -9.05
CA LYS A 250 3.59 4.88 -9.33
C LYS A 250 4.37 4.04 -8.33
N VAL A 251 3.70 3.15 -7.61
CA VAL A 251 4.34 2.12 -6.79
C VAL A 251 4.07 0.77 -7.42
N VAL A 252 5.13 -0.02 -7.60
CA VAL A 252 5.06 -1.35 -8.20
C VAL A 252 5.64 -2.35 -7.22
N GLU A 253 4.86 -3.37 -6.89
CA GLU A 253 5.32 -4.56 -6.18
C GLU A 253 5.34 -5.73 -7.16
N ARG A 254 6.42 -6.52 -7.14
CA ARG A 254 6.55 -7.67 -8.04
C ARG A 254 7.30 -8.83 -7.39
N ARG A 255 6.77 -10.04 -7.58
CA ARG A 255 7.49 -11.27 -7.26
C ARG A 255 8.62 -11.46 -8.27
N ILE A 256 9.84 -11.57 -7.77
CA ILE A 256 11.04 -11.83 -8.58
C ILE A 256 11.53 -13.26 -8.35
N PRO A 257 12.33 -13.84 -9.28
CA PRO A 257 12.94 -15.14 -9.08
C PRO A 257 13.69 -15.21 -7.75
N ARG A 258 13.54 -16.32 -7.03
CA ARG A 258 14.06 -16.48 -5.66
C ARG A 258 15.59 -16.51 -5.60
N GLY A 259 16.25 -16.78 -6.72
CA GLY A 259 17.71 -16.91 -6.79
C GLY A 259 18.18 -18.04 -5.87
N SER A 260 19.05 -17.72 -4.91
CA SER A 260 19.57 -18.69 -3.92
C SER A 260 18.64 -18.93 -2.73
N GLN A 261 17.50 -18.23 -2.64
CA GLN A 261 16.58 -18.36 -1.52
C GLN A 261 15.79 -19.66 -1.61
N THR A 262 15.86 -20.46 -0.55
CA THR A 262 15.24 -21.79 -0.49
C THR A 262 13.85 -21.79 0.14
N VAL A 263 13.43 -20.68 0.76
CA VAL A 263 12.14 -20.59 1.45
C VAL A 263 11.08 -20.06 0.47
N PRO A 264 10.10 -20.90 0.05
CA PRO A 264 8.97 -20.45 -0.75
C PRO A 264 8.09 -19.49 0.06
N ALA A 265 7.19 -18.76 -0.61
CA ALA A 265 6.16 -18.00 0.12
C ALA A 265 5.34 -18.91 1.05
N TYR A 266 4.92 -18.39 2.20
CA TYR A 266 4.26 -19.20 3.23
C TYR A 266 3.30 -18.37 4.07
N CYS A 267 2.29 -19.03 4.63
CA CYS A 267 1.34 -18.45 5.56
C CYS A 267 1.46 -19.10 6.93
N VAL A 268 1.52 -18.30 8.00
CA VAL A 268 1.55 -18.76 9.39
C VAL A 268 0.27 -18.32 10.09
N ALA A 269 -0.41 -19.25 10.75
CA ALA A 269 -1.56 -18.92 11.56
C ALA A 269 -1.09 -18.19 12.83
N HIS A 270 -1.67 -17.04 13.14
CA HIS A 270 -1.36 -16.27 14.34
C HIS A 270 -2.59 -16.17 15.21
N ASN A 271 -2.45 -16.21 16.53
CA ASN A 271 -3.48 -15.82 17.48
C ASN A 271 -3.32 -14.34 17.83
N ILE A 272 -4.40 -13.56 17.71
CA ILE A 272 -4.39 -12.17 18.15
C ILE A 272 -4.66 -12.12 19.65
N GLN A 273 -3.69 -11.58 20.39
CA GLN A 273 -3.71 -11.48 21.84
C GLN A 273 -4.53 -10.28 22.30
N SER A 274 -4.89 -10.24 23.59
CA SER A 274 -5.69 -9.17 24.18
C SER A 274 -5.00 -7.80 24.18
N ASP A 275 -3.68 -7.77 24.06
CA ASP A 275 -2.88 -6.54 23.93
C ASP A 275 -2.74 -6.06 22.47
N GLY A 276 -3.37 -6.75 21.51
CA GLY A 276 -3.30 -6.46 20.08
C GLY A 276 -2.10 -7.09 19.38
N SER A 277 -1.18 -7.74 20.10
CA SER A 277 -0.04 -8.43 19.48
C SER A 277 -0.46 -9.75 18.81
N ALA A 278 0.31 -10.20 17.83
CA ALA A 278 0.12 -11.49 17.16
C ALA A 278 1.19 -12.49 17.61
N SER A 279 0.80 -13.72 17.94
CA SER A 279 1.72 -14.83 18.24
C SER A 279 1.42 -16.05 17.38
N PRO A 280 2.42 -16.80 16.88
CA PRO A 280 2.17 -17.99 16.06
C PRO A 280 1.35 -19.04 16.82
N VAL A 281 0.34 -19.60 16.15
CA VAL A 281 -0.39 -20.78 16.65
C VAL A 281 0.53 -21.98 16.52
N LEU A 282 0.76 -22.70 17.61
CA LEU A 282 1.62 -23.88 17.63
C LEU A 282 0.79 -25.17 17.43
N ASN A 283 1.34 -26.12 16.69
CA ASN A 283 0.79 -27.46 16.53
C ASN A 283 1.14 -28.36 17.74
N SER A 284 0.74 -29.63 17.70
CA SER A 284 1.03 -30.61 18.76
C SER A 284 2.52 -30.89 18.99
N THR A 285 3.40 -30.52 18.05
CA THR A 285 4.86 -30.66 18.16
C THR A 285 5.55 -29.39 18.64
N GLY A 286 4.79 -28.34 18.96
CA GLY A 286 5.32 -27.05 19.40
C GLY A 286 5.86 -26.18 18.26
N GLN A 287 5.57 -26.51 17.00
CA GLN A 287 6.00 -25.74 15.83
C GLN A 287 4.86 -24.85 15.30
N PRO A 288 5.16 -23.68 14.68
CA PRO A 288 4.15 -22.83 14.07
C PRO A 288 3.33 -23.57 12.99
N VAL A 289 2.01 -23.44 13.06
CA VAL A 289 1.09 -23.93 12.02
C VAL A 289 1.34 -23.11 10.75
N THR A 290 1.96 -23.74 9.75
CA THR A 290 2.48 -23.09 8.54
C THR A 290 1.99 -23.82 7.30
N ILE A 291 1.56 -23.06 6.29
CA ILE A 291 1.25 -23.55 4.93
C ILE A 291 2.27 -22.94 3.98
N TYR A 292 2.96 -23.77 3.22
CA TYR A 292 3.84 -23.29 2.15
C TYR A 292 3.02 -23.17 0.86
N LEU A 293 3.14 -22.03 0.19
CA LEU A 293 2.42 -21.73 -1.03
C LEU A 293 3.18 -22.33 -2.21
N ASN A 294 2.44 -22.98 -3.11
CA ASN A 294 3.02 -23.50 -4.33
C ASN A 294 3.03 -22.39 -5.39
N GLU A 295 4.19 -21.81 -5.62
CA GLU A 295 4.40 -20.72 -6.59
C GLU A 295 5.19 -21.20 -7.81
N THR A 296 4.83 -20.69 -8.98
CA THR A 296 5.70 -20.74 -10.16
C THR A 296 6.72 -19.61 -10.04
N GLU A 297 8.01 -19.93 -10.13
CA GLU A 297 9.04 -18.89 -10.15
C GLU A 297 9.03 -18.18 -11.50
N PRO A 298 9.04 -16.82 -11.53
CA PRO A 298 9.21 -16.10 -12.78
C PRO A 298 10.58 -16.46 -13.38
N THR A 299 10.60 -16.98 -14.60
CA THR A 299 11.84 -17.26 -15.35
C THR A 299 12.46 -15.99 -15.92
N THR A 300 11.60 -15.01 -16.25
CA THR A 300 11.94 -13.65 -16.68
C THR A 300 10.99 -12.69 -16.01
N VAL A 301 11.45 -11.48 -15.74
CA VAL A 301 10.62 -10.46 -15.11
C VAL A 301 10.09 -9.54 -16.21
N SER A 302 8.78 -9.60 -16.46
CA SER A 302 8.10 -8.80 -17.50
C SER A 302 7.37 -7.59 -16.88
N PRO A 303 7.05 -6.54 -17.67
CA PRO A 303 6.15 -5.48 -17.24
C PRO A 303 4.79 -6.08 -16.85
N LEU A 304 4.18 -5.57 -15.77
CA LEU A 304 2.85 -6.00 -15.36
C LEU A 304 1.82 -5.42 -16.34
N ALA A 305 1.28 -6.25 -17.23
CA ALA A 305 0.36 -5.79 -18.26
C ALA A 305 -0.85 -5.02 -17.67
N ASP A 306 -0.99 -3.76 -18.06
CA ASP A 306 -2.14 -2.91 -17.77
C ASP A 306 -3.36 -3.49 -18.51
N ARG A 307 -4.41 -3.91 -17.78
CA ARG A 307 -5.67 -4.34 -18.41
C ARG A 307 -6.45 -3.11 -18.87
N SER A 308 -5.89 -2.34 -19.80
CA SER A 308 -6.64 -1.31 -20.50
C SER A 308 -7.62 -1.98 -21.48
N LEU A 309 -8.91 -1.77 -21.26
CA LEU A 309 -10.03 -2.32 -22.05
C LEU A 309 -10.15 -1.73 -23.48
N THR A 310 -9.10 -1.13 -24.03
CA THR A 310 -9.16 -0.40 -25.29
C THR A 310 -8.06 -0.76 -26.26
N THR A 311 -7.87 -2.05 -26.56
CA THR A 311 -7.36 -2.48 -27.87
C THR A 311 -7.86 -3.88 -28.19
N THR A 312 -8.69 -4.00 -29.24
CA THR A 312 -9.02 -5.26 -29.92
C THR A 312 -7.81 -5.77 -30.71
N SER A 313 -6.70 -6.05 -30.04
CA SER A 313 -5.68 -6.98 -30.51
C SER A 313 -5.77 -8.20 -29.60
N LEU A 314 -6.03 -9.36 -30.18
CA LEU A 314 -5.79 -10.65 -29.54
C LEU A 314 -4.27 -10.80 -29.38
N GLN A 315 -3.71 -10.04 -28.44
CA GLN A 315 -2.37 -10.25 -27.97
C GLN A 315 -2.44 -11.50 -27.10
N GLU A 316 -1.62 -12.48 -27.48
CA GLU A 316 -1.39 -13.73 -26.79
C GLU A 316 -1.50 -13.52 -25.28
N ARG A 317 -2.32 -14.34 -24.61
CA ARG A 317 -2.38 -14.33 -23.14
C ARG A 317 -0.94 -14.36 -22.68
N GLY A 318 -0.49 -13.32 -21.98
CA GLY A 318 0.80 -13.42 -21.32
C GLY A 318 0.73 -14.66 -20.45
N ASP A 319 1.51 -15.69 -20.81
CA ASP A 319 1.77 -16.90 -20.04
C ASP A 319 2.54 -16.56 -18.74
N GLY A 320 2.27 -15.40 -18.15
CA GLY A 320 3.00 -14.83 -17.04
C GLY A 320 2.55 -15.49 -15.74
N ALA A 321 3.40 -16.37 -15.24
CA ALA A 321 3.43 -16.83 -13.86
C ALA A 321 3.78 -15.69 -12.88
N ASP A 322 3.12 -14.54 -13.01
CA ASP A 322 3.52 -13.29 -12.38
C ASP A 322 2.60 -12.95 -11.21
N CYS A 323 3.22 -12.51 -10.13
CA CYS A 323 2.55 -11.90 -9.00
C CYS A 323 3.03 -10.47 -8.91
N GLY A 324 2.09 -9.53 -8.95
CA GLY A 324 2.40 -8.12 -8.97
C GLY A 324 1.24 -7.21 -8.61
N CYS A 325 1.57 -6.02 -8.14
CA CYS A 325 0.63 -4.96 -7.82
C CYS A 325 1.18 -3.64 -8.38
N VAL A 326 0.32 -2.85 -9.01
CA VAL A 326 0.64 -1.49 -9.46
C VAL A 326 -0.36 -0.54 -8.82
N TRP A 327 0.12 0.49 -8.15
CA TRP A 327 -0.68 1.62 -7.67
C TRP A 327 -0.20 2.89 -8.36
N LEU A 328 -1.06 3.47 -9.19
CA LEU A 328 -0.82 4.75 -9.83
C LEU A 328 -1.76 5.79 -9.22
N SER A 329 -1.19 6.83 -8.60
CA SER A 329 -1.98 7.93 -8.05
C SER A 329 -2.60 8.77 -9.18
N SER A 330 -3.79 9.32 -8.97
CA SER A 330 -4.41 10.29 -9.88
C SER A 330 -4.24 11.74 -9.44
#